data_AF-A0A959LM95-F1
#
_entry.id   AF-A0A959LM95-F1
#
_cell.length_a   1.000
_cell.length_b   1.000
_cell.length_c   1.000
_cell.angle_alpha   90.00
_cell.angle_beta   90.00
_cell.angle_gamma   90.00
#
_symmetry.space_group_name_H-M   'P 1'
#
loop_
_entity.id
_entity.type
_entity.pdbx_description
1 polymer ?
#
loop_
_entity_poly.entity_id
_entity_poly.type
_entity_poly.pdbx_seq_one_letter_code
_entity_poly.pdbx_strand_id
1 'polypeptide(L)'
;MKRLLFIFLALLPVLVYGQADIQISTALGQKNMLKIMDSAWRFINADDSAMAMPDYNDSNWVLIDPAMKGDSNVHLLNGIGWFRKHIYVADSVCREPLAMSIRHYGASEIYVDGKLLERF
;
A
#
# COMPACT_ATOMS: atom_id res chain seq x y z
N MET A 1 35.25 18.70 13.54
CA MET A 1 34.04 18.22 14.25
C MET A 1 32.74 18.87 13.75
N LYS A 2 32.67 20.18 13.49
CA LYS A 2 31.43 20.85 13.00
C LYS A 2 30.96 20.37 11.61
N ARG A 3 31.87 20.06 10.68
CA ARG A 3 31.52 19.60 9.31
C ARG A 3 30.89 18.19 9.28
N LEU A 4 31.26 17.29 10.20
CA LEU A 4 30.60 15.98 10.33
C LEU A 4 29.18 16.10 10.88
N LEU A 5 28.93 17.07 11.78
CA LEU A 5 27.60 17.35 12.33
C LEU A 5 26.61 17.77 11.23
N PHE A 6 27.05 18.60 10.28
CA PHE A 6 26.20 19.04 9.16
C PHE A 6 25.84 17.92 8.18
N ILE A 7 26.74 16.96 7.95
CA ILE A 7 26.45 15.78 7.10
C ILE A 7 25.42 14.88 7.79
N PHE A 8 25.54 14.68 9.11
CA PHE A 8 24.57 13.90 9.88
C PHE A 8 23.19 14.58 9.92
N LEU A 9 23.16 15.92 10.02
CA LEU A 9 21.93 16.71 10.01
C LEU A 9 21.23 16.72 8.63
N ALA A 10 21.98 16.61 7.53
CA ALA A 10 21.44 16.54 6.18
C ALA A 10 20.85 15.16 5.83
N LEU A 11 21.22 14.10 6.56
CA LEU A 11 20.71 12.73 6.36
C LEU A 11 19.45 12.42 7.19
N LEU A 12 19.16 13.22 8.22
CA LEU A 12 17.96 13.11 9.05
C LEU A 12 16.62 13.09 8.28
N PRO A 13 16.38 13.90 7.23
CA PRO A 13 15.12 13.82 6.49
C PRO A 13 14.94 12.52 5.70
N VAL A 14 16.02 11.80 5.34
CA VAL A 14 15.93 10.52 4.62
C VAL A 14 15.32 9.43 5.49
N LEU A 15 15.51 9.50 6.82
CA LEU A 15 14.98 8.53 7.77
C LEU A 15 13.47 8.71 8.05
N VAL A 16 12.91 9.88 7.73
CA VAL A 16 11.51 10.22 8.04
C VAL A 16 10.54 9.77 6.94
N TYR A 17 11.01 9.55 5.71
CA TYR A 17 10.16 9.10 4.59
C TYR A 17 9.69 7.64 4.70
N GLY A 18 10.13 6.89 5.73
CA GLY A 18 9.72 5.49 5.96
C GLY A 18 8.49 5.30 6.85
N GLN A 19 7.83 6.35 7.33
CA GLN A 19 6.69 6.23 8.24
C GLN A 19 5.35 6.48 7.53
N ALA A 20 4.81 5.46 6.88
CA ALA A 20 3.36 5.37 6.64
C ALA A 20 2.86 3.94 6.36
N ASP A 21 3.62 2.90 6.70
CA ASP A 21 3.23 1.55 6.30
C ASP A 21 2.60 0.75 7.44
N ILE A 22 1.59 -0.04 7.08
CA ILE A 22 0.76 -0.78 8.05
C ILE A 22 1.57 -1.94 8.61
N GLN A 23 1.82 -1.95 9.91
CA GLN A 23 2.37 -3.12 10.59
C GLN A 23 1.25 -3.99 11.18
N ILE A 24 1.04 -5.18 10.62
CA ILE A 24 0.15 -6.20 11.18
C ILE A 24 0.90 -6.93 12.29
N SER A 25 0.38 -6.90 13.52
CA SER A 25 0.94 -7.60 14.67
C SER A 25 -0.16 -8.24 15.52
N THR A 26 0.21 -9.13 16.44
CA THR A 26 -0.73 -9.78 17.36
C THR A 26 -1.57 -8.80 18.18
N ALA A 27 -1.03 -7.61 18.50
CA ALA A 27 -1.76 -6.55 19.20
C ALA A 27 -2.89 -5.93 18.35
N LEU A 28 -2.74 -5.91 17.02
CA LEU A 28 -3.82 -5.54 16.09
C LEU A 28 -4.73 -6.73 15.76
N GLY A 29 -4.20 -7.96 15.76
CA GLY A 29 -4.93 -9.18 15.38
C GLY A 29 -5.99 -9.64 16.38
N GLN A 30 -5.91 -9.23 17.65
CA GLN A 30 -6.85 -9.68 18.68
C GLN A 30 -8.22 -8.96 18.66
N LYS A 31 -8.42 -7.91 17.84
CA LYS A 31 -9.66 -7.13 17.88
C LYS A 31 -10.09 -6.60 16.51
N ASN A 32 -10.87 -7.41 15.80
CA ASN A 32 -11.71 -7.05 14.65
C ASN A 32 -10.99 -6.54 13.39
N MET A 33 -11.60 -6.84 12.24
CA MET A 33 -11.33 -6.28 10.90
C MET A 33 -10.41 -5.06 10.92
N LEU A 34 -9.24 -5.20 10.28
CA LEU A 34 -8.32 -4.11 10.01
C LEU A 34 -9.02 -3.08 9.09
N LYS A 35 -9.78 -2.15 9.68
CA LYS A 35 -10.45 -1.04 8.98
C LYS A 35 -9.48 -0.15 8.20
N ILE A 36 -8.20 -0.28 8.49
CA ILE A 36 -7.11 0.39 7.76
C ILE A 36 -6.95 -0.12 6.32
N MET A 37 -7.53 -1.28 5.98
CA MET A 37 -7.62 -1.77 4.61
C MET A 37 -8.64 -0.98 3.77
N ASP A 38 -9.53 -0.22 4.41
CA ASP A 38 -10.56 0.57 3.73
C ASP A 38 -10.12 2.01 3.41
N SER A 39 -8.84 2.36 3.59
CA SER A 39 -8.36 3.74 3.37
C SER A 39 -6.88 3.81 2.96
N ALA A 40 -6.45 4.98 2.49
CA ALA A 40 -5.06 5.31 2.17
C ALA A 40 -4.38 4.30 1.22
N TRP A 41 -5.07 3.96 0.13
CA TRP A 41 -4.49 3.22 -0.98
C TRP A 41 -3.83 4.17 -1.96
N ARG A 42 -2.67 3.80 -2.49
CA ARG A 42 -2.06 4.52 -3.60
C ARG A 42 -2.76 4.14 -4.88
N PHE A 43 -3.06 5.11 -5.73
CA PHE A 43 -3.77 4.91 -6.98
C PHE A 43 -3.14 5.68 -8.14
N ILE A 44 -3.17 5.08 -9.33
CA ILE A 44 -2.80 5.71 -10.59
C ILE A 44 -3.60 5.12 -11.76
N ASN A 45 -3.93 5.95 -12.76
CA ASN A 45 -4.39 5.49 -14.06
C ASN A 45 -3.20 5.21 -14.95
N ALA A 46 -2.81 3.95 -15.02
CA ALA A 46 -1.76 3.46 -15.89
C ALA A 46 -1.92 1.94 -16.03
N ASP A 47 -1.22 1.36 -16.99
CA ASP A 47 -1.15 -0.08 -17.15
C ASP A 47 0.28 -0.50 -17.47
N ASP A 48 1.07 -0.72 -16.44
CA ASP A 48 2.43 -1.23 -16.54
C ASP A 48 2.65 -2.34 -15.52
N SER A 49 2.98 -3.54 -15.99
CA SER A 49 3.26 -4.71 -15.15
C SER A 49 4.37 -4.48 -14.12
N ALA A 50 5.30 -3.54 -14.35
CA ALA A 50 6.33 -3.19 -13.38
C ALA A 50 5.73 -2.64 -12.08
N MET A 51 4.50 -2.09 -12.11
CA MET A 51 3.80 -1.56 -10.94
C MET A 51 3.41 -2.62 -9.91
N ALA A 52 3.45 -3.91 -10.27
CA ALA A 52 3.26 -5.01 -9.33
C ALA A 52 4.50 -5.23 -8.43
N MET A 53 5.70 -4.86 -8.88
CA MET A 53 6.95 -5.20 -8.20
C MET A 53 7.04 -4.52 -6.83
N PRO A 54 7.51 -5.21 -5.77
CA PRO A 54 7.52 -4.66 -4.41
C PRO A 54 8.40 -3.42 -4.26
N ASP A 55 9.43 -3.26 -5.09
CA ASP A 55 10.37 -2.14 -5.10
C ASP A 55 9.98 -1.00 -6.07
N TYR A 56 8.84 -1.13 -6.78
CA TYR A 56 8.34 -0.06 -7.65
C TYR A 56 8.07 1.22 -6.84
N ASN A 57 8.61 2.35 -7.31
CA ASN A 57 8.42 3.63 -6.66
C ASN A 57 7.03 4.22 -6.94
N ASP A 58 6.15 4.12 -5.95
CA ASP A 58 4.78 4.63 -5.99
C ASP A 58 4.61 5.96 -5.23
N SER A 59 5.71 6.66 -4.90
CA SER A 59 5.67 7.91 -4.11
C SER A 59 4.83 9.02 -4.73
N ASN A 60 4.68 9.00 -6.07
CA ASN A 60 3.95 10.01 -6.83
C ASN A 60 2.48 9.64 -7.07
N TRP A 61 2.00 8.51 -6.54
CA TRP A 61 0.63 8.07 -6.69
C TRP A 61 -0.28 8.82 -5.72
N VAL A 62 -1.54 9.01 -6.12
CA VAL A 62 -2.50 9.71 -5.27
C VAL A 62 -3.01 8.76 -4.18
N LEU A 63 -3.16 9.26 -2.96
CA LEU A 63 -3.80 8.49 -1.87
C LEU A 63 -5.31 8.65 -1.95
N ILE A 64 -6.03 7.52 -1.96
CA ILE A 64 -7.49 7.48 -2.08
C ILE A 64 -8.14 6.54 -1.05
N ASP A 65 -9.44 6.73 -0.84
CA ASP A 65 -10.32 5.69 -0.32
C ASP A 65 -10.66 4.72 -1.49
N PRO A 66 -10.30 3.43 -1.40
CA PRO A 66 -10.51 2.47 -2.47
C PRO A 66 -11.99 2.17 -2.74
N ALA A 67 -12.89 2.44 -1.78
CA ALA A 67 -14.31 2.28 -2.01
C ALA A 67 -14.89 3.38 -2.90
N MET A 68 -14.13 4.45 -3.17
CA MET A 68 -14.48 5.57 -4.05
C MET A 68 -15.92 6.09 -3.82
N LYS A 69 -16.36 6.14 -2.56
CA LYS A 69 -17.72 6.54 -2.22
C LYS A 69 -17.91 8.05 -2.44
N GLY A 70 -18.92 8.40 -3.24
CA GLY A 70 -19.24 9.78 -3.62
C GLY A 70 -18.90 10.06 -5.09
N ASP A 71 -19.87 10.60 -5.84
CA ASP A 71 -19.84 10.76 -7.31
C ASP A 71 -18.61 11.52 -7.86
N SER A 72 -17.83 12.21 -7.02
CA SER A 72 -16.62 12.93 -7.45
C SER A 72 -15.42 12.03 -7.75
N ASN A 73 -15.33 10.84 -7.14
CA ASN A 73 -14.16 9.95 -7.26
C ASN A 73 -14.34 8.84 -8.30
N VAL A 74 -15.56 8.59 -8.76
CA VAL A 74 -15.87 7.56 -9.77
C VAL A 74 -15.18 7.87 -11.12
N HIS A 75 -14.88 9.14 -11.38
CA HIS A 75 -14.10 9.57 -12.54
C HIS A 75 -12.60 9.32 -12.43
N LEU A 76 -12.11 8.80 -11.29
CA LEU A 76 -10.69 8.55 -11.10
C LEU A 76 -10.22 7.34 -11.91
N LEU A 77 -11.02 6.31 -12.15
CA LEU A 77 -10.58 5.16 -12.96
C LEU A 77 -10.94 5.38 -14.43
N ASN A 78 -9.94 5.39 -15.31
CA ASN A 78 -10.11 5.52 -16.76
C ASN A 78 -9.47 4.33 -17.48
N GLY A 79 -10.28 3.32 -17.81
CA GLY A 79 -9.80 2.08 -18.42
C GLY A 79 -9.15 1.16 -17.38
N ILE A 80 -7.82 1.19 -17.30
CA ILE A 80 -7.03 0.38 -16.37
C ILE A 80 -6.35 1.30 -15.35
N GLY A 81 -6.36 0.88 -14.09
CA GLY A 81 -5.72 1.59 -13.01
C GLY A 81 -5.23 0.64 -11.93
N TRP A 82 -4.17 1.06 -11.26
CA TRP A 82 -3.52 0.27 -10.22
C TRP A 82 -3.85 0.82 -8.84
N PHE A 83 -4.12 -0.09 -7.93
CA PHE A 83 -4.30 0.17 -6.51
C PHE A 83 -3.18 -0.52 -5.75
N ARG A 84 -2.47 0.20 -4.89
CA ARG A 84 -1.29 -0.32 -4.20
C ARG A 84 -1.30 0.00 -2.71
N LYS A 85 -0.98 -1.02 -1.92
CA LYS A 85 -0.93 -0.96 -0.46
C LYS A 85 0.29 -1.70 0.06
N HIS A 86 1.08 -1.03 0.88
CA HIS A 86 2.20 -1.64 1.59
C HIS A 86 1.72 -2.19 2.93
N ILE A 87 2.02 -3.46 3.17
CA ILE A 87 1.63 -4.20 4.37
C ILE A 87 2.88 -4.87 4.92
N TYR A 88 3.21 -4.55 6.16
CA TYR A 88 4.32 -5.12 6.91
C TYR A 88 3.75 -6.12 7.89
N VAL A 89 4.15 -7.38 7.76
CA VAL A 89 3.72 -8.45 8.66
C VAL A 89 4.79 -8.60 9.73
N ALA A 90 4.42 -8.40 11.00
CA ALA A 90 5.35 -8.58 12.11
C ALA A 90 5.63 -10.06 12.35
N ASP A 91 6.85 -10.38 12.80
CA ASP A 91 7.27 -11.75 13.13
C ASP A 91 6.31 -12.49 14.07
N SER A 92 5.60 -11.75 14.93
CA SER A 92 4.62 -12.30 15.87
C SER A 92 3.39 -12.93 15.21
N VAL A 93 3.11 -12.62 13.93
CA VAL A 93 1.99 -13.18 13.15
C VAL A 93 2.45 -13.91 11.87
N CYS A 94 3.75 -13.99 11.61
CA CYS A 94 4.31 -14.63 10.41
C CYS A 94 4.01 -16.13 10.27
N ARG A 95 3.49 -16.79 11.31
CA ARG A 95 3.10 -18.21 11.29
C ARG A 95 1.59 -18.43 11.38
N GLU A 96 0.81 -17.35 11.36
CA GLU A 96 -0.64 -17.41 11.35
C GLU A 96 -1.13 -17.29 9.91
N PRO A 97 -2.19 -18.03 9.51
CA PRO A 97 -2.80 -17.85 8.21
C PRO A 97 -3.41 -16.45 8.12
N LEU A 98 -2.92 -15.65 7.18
CA LEU A 98 -3.47 -14.33 6.88
C LEU A 98 -4.39 -14.43 5.66
N ALA A 99 -5.57 -13.85 5.78
CA ALA A 99 -6.53 -13.76 4.70
C ALA A 99 -6.93 -12.31 4.47
N MET A 100 -7.02 -11.92 3.20
CA MET A 100 -7.62 -10.65 2.79
C MET A 100 -8.93 -10.98 2.07
N SER A 101 -10.01 -10.33 2.52
CA SER A 101 -11.30 -10.39 1.83
C SER A 101 -11.48 -9.12 1.03
N ILE A 102 -11.71 -9.27 -0.27
CA ILE A 102 -11.84 -8.15 -1.20
C ILE A 102 -13.25 -8.19 -1.81
N ARG A 103 -13.87 -7.01 -1.88
CA ARG A 103 -15.06 -6.76 -2.68
C ARG A 103 -14.72 -5.62 -3.62
N HIS A 104 -14.85 -5.87 -4.92
CA HIS A 104 -14.50 -4.94 -5.99
C HIS A 104 -15.59 -4.87 -7.06
N TYR A 105 -15.46 -3.91 -7.97
CA TYR A 105 -16.28 -3.78 -9.17
C TYR A 105 -15.37 -3.91 -10.39
N GLY A 106 -15.86 -4.60 -11.44
CA GLY A 106 -15.11 -4.79 -12.69
C GLY A 106 -14.13 -5.97 -12.64
N ALA A 107 -13.41 -6.15 -13.75
CA ALA A 107 -12.34 -7.15 -13.87
C ALA A 107 -11.10 -6.69 -13.09
N SER A 108 -10.37 -7.63 -12.51
CA SER A 108 -9.17 -7.29 -11.75
C SER A 108 -8.13 -8.40 -11.73
N GLU A 109 -6.90 -8.01 -11.44
CA GLU A 109 -5.80 -8.90 -11.13
C GLU A 109 -5.25 -8.53 -9.76
N ILE A 110 -4.96 -9.54 -8.94
CA ILE A 110 -4.43 -9.36 -7.60
C ILE A 110 -3.00 -9.85 -7.58
N TYR A 111 -2.09 -8.98 -7.15
CA TYR A 111 -0.66 -9.28 -7.03
C TYR A 111 -0.23 -9.21 -5.56
N VAL A 112 0.63 -10.13 -5.14
CA VAL A 112 1.31 -10.11 -3.84
C VAL A 112 2.80 -10.22 -4.09
N ASP A 113 3.57 -9.24 -3.62
CA ASP A 113 5.03 -9.15 -3.82
C ASP A 113 5.46 -9.38 -5.29
N GLY A 114 4.73 -8.75 -6.22
CA GLY A 114 4.98 -8.87 -7.67
C GLY A 114 4.46 -10.14 -8.33
N LYS A 115 3.91 -11.10 -7.58
CA LYS A 115 3.39 -12.36 -8.13
C LYS A 115 1.89 -12.28 -8.30
N LEU A 116 1.38 -12.64 -9.48
CA LEU A 116 -0.05 -12.79 -9.71
C LEU A 116 -0.59 -13.89 -8.79
N LEU A 117 -1.55 -13.52 -7.96
CA LEU A 117 -2.26 -14.42 -7.08
C LEU A 117 -3.54 -14.94 -7.74
N GLU A 118 -4.35 -14.03 -8.32
CA GLU A 118 -5.67 -14.37 -8.86
C GLU A 118 -6.13 -13.35 -9.91
N ARG A 119 -7.03 -13.76 -10.82
CA ARG A 119 -7.69 -12.89 -11.81
C ARG A 119 -9.21 -13.10 -11.74
N PHE A 120 -9.96 -12.01 -11.71
CA PHE A 120 -11.42 -11.98 -11.63
C PHE A 120 -12.03 -11.26 -12.84
#